data_AF-A0A9P4L8A7-F1
#
_entry.id   AF-A0A9P4L8A7-F1
#
_cell.length_a   1.000
_cell.length_b   1.000
_cell.length_c   1.000
_cell.angle_alpha   90.00
_cell.angle_beta   90.00
_cell.angle_gamma   90.00
#
_symmetry.space_group_name_H-M   'P 1'
#
loop_
_entity.id
_entity.type
_entity.pdbx_description
1 polymer ?
#
loop_
_entity_poly.entity_id
_entity_poly.type
_entity_poly.pdbx_seq_one_letter_code
_entity_poly.pdbx_strand_id
1 'polypeptide(L)'
;MSVSPSTATALPANVDIIREAFRMSDTARFFHLLRQASSLIRLHGPYTTFSGTTAFSPAPVPPPRTTTASVKDVAVSLAAAQDSIDTAQPEGPAKEDLVLFKHLWETTITILEKLLDGGELDQESFGWGIYGLASGYMQPPANNVATCNLFSLHKHRLYVALASLPSMDSFARQRNKYVVSEKTNIQSLVKARREVHICGNLLLQQFRQESWRCVRWWHAIAIAERWTELLGRMPADLHLRKERTLSGMKPDEQTVA
;
A
#
# COMPACT_ATOMS: atom_id res chain seq x y z
N MET A 1 51.88 -7.61 -0.87
CA MET A 1 50.59 -7.24 -1.47
C MET A 1 49.58 -7.15 -0.35
N SER A 2 49.31 -5.94 0.12
CA SER A 2 48.43 -5.68 1.25
C SER A 2 46.98 -5.63 0.77
N VAL A 3 46.16 -6.58 1.21
CA VAL A 3 44.73 -6.60 0.92
C VAL A 3 44.06 -5.62 1.85
N SER A 4 43.61 -4.48 1.31
CA SER A 4 42.79 -3.52 2.04
C SER A 4 41.46 -4.19 2.44
N PRO A 5 41.04 -4.13 3.72
CA PRO A 5 39.74 -4.62 4.12
C PRO A 5 38.66 -3.73 3.49
N SER A 6 37.81 -4.37 2.67
CA SER A 6 36.60 -3.75 2.13
C SER A 6 35.72 -3.32 3.31
N THR A 7 35.59 -2.01 3.51
CA THR A 7 34.66 -1.39 4.47
C THR A 7 33.24 -1.67 3.98
N ALA A 8 32.72 -2.85 4.34
CA ALA A 8 31.29 -3.11 4.26
C ALA A 8 30.62 -2.16 5.25
N THR A 9 29.97 -1.11 4.74
CA THR A 9 29.18 -0.18 5.53
C THR A 9 28.11 -0.98 6.28
N ALA A 10 28.31 -1.21 7.58
CA ALA A 10 27.35 -1.88 8.41
C ALA A 10 26.04 -1.08 8.38
N LEU A 11 24.93 -1.75 8.07
CA LEU A 11 23.62 -1.12 8.13
C LEU A 11 23.32 -0.72 9.57
N PRO A 12 22.70 0.45 9.80
CA PRO A 12 22.28 0.83 11.14
C PRO A 12 21.33 -0.23 11.69
N ALA A 13 21.46 -0.54 12.98
CA ALA A 13 20.58 -1.50 13.63
C ALA A 13 19.12 -1.03 13.55
N ASN A 14 18.18 -1.95 13.41
CA ASN A 14 16.74 -1.63 13.30
C ASN A 14 16.25 -0.78 14.49
N VAL A 15 16.83 -1.00 15.68
CA VAL A 15 16.52 -0.20 16.89
C VAL A 15 16.84 1.29 16.68
N ASP A 16 17.95 1.62 16.05
CA ASP A 16 18.34 3.01 15.80
C ASP A 16 17.47 3.64 14.71
N ILE A 17 17.14 2.88 13.66
CA ILE A 17 16.17 3.27 12.62
C ILE A 17 14.83 3.64 13.25
N ILE A 18 14.29 2.75 14.10
CA ILE A 18 13.00 2.95 14.76
C ILE A 18 13.07 4.18 15.69
N ARG A 19 14.12 4.30 16.50
CA ARG A 19 14.31 5.44 17.41
C ARG A 19 14.31 6.77 16.65
N GLU A 20 15.01 6.82 15.52
CA GLU A 20 15.06 8.01 14.68
C GLU A 20 13.70 8.30 14.01
N ALA A 21 13.01 7.26 13.54
CA ALA A 21 11.67 7.39 12.97
C ALA A 21 10.65 8.00 13.97
N PHE A 22 10.77 7.69 15.27
CA PHE A 22 9.92 8.27 16.31
C PHE A 22 10.14 9.78 16.56
N ARG A 23 11.27 10.34 16.10
CA ARG A 23 11.54 11.79 16.15
C ARG A 23 10.93 12.57 14.98
N MET A 24 10.43 11.86 13.98
CA MET A 24 9.84 12.45 12.77
C MET A 24 8.34 12.66 12.92
N SER A 25 7.78 13.56 12.09
CA SER A 25 6.34 13.64 11.84
C SER A 25 5.80 12.31 11.30
N ASP A 26 4.52 12.00 11.49
CA ASP A 26 3.98 10.68 11.10
C ASP A 26 4.16 10.38 9.61
N THR A 27 3.95 11.37 8.73
CA THR A 27 4.17 11.21 7.29
C THR A 27 5.64 10.91 6.97
N ALA A 28 6.58 11.65 7.55
CA ALA A 28 8.00 11.38 7.36
C ALA A 28 8.42 10.03 7.96
N ARG A 29 7.87 9.67 9.13
CA ARG A 29 8.07 8.37 9.79
C ARG A 29 7.62 7.22 8.89
N PHE A 30 6.43 7.31 8.29
CA PHE A 30 5.90 6.31 7.39
C PHE A 30 6.82 6.07 6.20
N PHE A 31 7.20 7.13 5.48
CA PHE A 31 8.09 7.00 4.34
C PHE A 31 9.49 6.53 4.72
N HIS A 32 9.99 6.94 5.89
CA HIS A 32 11.25 6.45 6.42
C HIS A 32 11.18 4.94 6.64
N LEU A 33 10.19 4.45 7.40
CA LEU A 33 10.02 3.03 7.70
C LEU A 33 9.73 2.20 6.43
N LEU A 34 8.92 2.71 5.50
CA LEU A 34 8.62 2.05 4.23
C LEU A 34 9.89 1.86 3.39
N ARG A 35 10.74 2.90 3.32
CA ARG A 35 12.02 2.83 2.62
C ARG A 35 12.96 1.80 3.26
N GLN A 36 12.99 1.74 4.59
CA GLN A 36 13.84 0.78 5.31
C GLN A 36 13.34 -0.65 5.14
N ALA A 37 12.04 -0.90 5.29
CA ALA A 37 11.41 -2.19 5.01
C ALA A 37 11.72 -2.67 3.58
N SER A 38 11.59 -1.79 2.59
CA SER A 38 11.93 -2.10 1.19
C SER A 38 13.42 -2.41 1.00
N SER A 39 14.30 -1.73 1.76
CA SER A 39 15.75 -1.98 1.73
C SER A 39 16.12 -3.33 2.36
N LEU A 40 15.46 -3.71 3.46
CA LEU A 40 15.63 -5.03 4.09
C LEU A 40 15.23 -6.15 3.13
N ILE A 41 14.06 -6.03 2.49
CA ILE A 41 13.58 -7.01 1.50
C ILE A 41 14.53 -7.12 0.31
N ARG A 42 15.09 -6.00 -0.15
CA ARG A 42 16.09 -6.00 -1.21
C ARG A 42 17.39 -6.69 -0.78
N LEU A 43 17.80 -6.51 0.48
CA LEU A 43 19.05 -7.05 0.99
C LEU A 43 18.96 -8.56 1.30
N HIS A 44 17.89 -8.96 1.97
CA HIS A 44 17.71 -10.32 2.48
C HIS A 44 16.87 -11.19 1.55
N GLY A 45 16.17 -10.61 0.58
CA GLY A 45 15.15 -11.28 -0.21
C GLY A 45 13.75 -11.12 0.40
N PRO A 46 12.72 -11.68 -0.26
CA PRO A 46 11.37 -11.70 0.29
C PRO A 46 11.34 -12.49 1.60
N TYR A 47 10.56 -12.02 2.56
CA TYR A 47 10.29 -12.75 3.79
C TYR A 47 9.13 -13.72 3.60
N THR A 48 9.20 -14.85 4.29
CA THR A 48 8.21 -15.93 4.30
C THR A 48 8.06 -16.46 5.72
N THR A 49 7.18 -17.43 5.91
CA THR A 49 7.18 -18.28 7.11
C THR A 49 7.86 -19.63 6.82
N PHE A 50 8.44 -20.26 7.85
CA PHE A 50 8.91 -21.64 7.70
C PHE A 50 7.72 -22.59 7.49
N SER A 51 7.92 -23.61 6.64
CA SER A 51 6.90 -24.60 6.31
C SER A 51 6.25 -25.20 7.57
N GLY A 52 4.92 -25.13 7.65
CA GLY A 52 4.15 -25.63 8.78
C GLY A 52 4.21 -24.77 10.06
N THR A 53 4.78 -23.57 9.99
CA THR A 53 4.89 -22.65 11.14
C THR A 53 4.51 -21.21 10.76
N THR A 54 4.44 -20.35 11.77
CA THR A 54 4.29 -18.89 11.64
C THR A 54 5.58 -18.14 11.99
N ALA A 55 6.72 -18.84 12.01
CA ALA A 55 8.00 -18.21 12.29
C ALA A 55 8.50 -17.45 11.06
N PHE A 56 8.68 -16.15 11.22
CA PHE A 56 9.07 -15.20 10.18
C PHE A 56 10.56 -15.36 9.84
N SER A 57 10.87 -15.50 8.56
CA SER A 57 12.26 -15.64 8.10
C SER A 57 12.45 -15.13 6.67
N PRO A 58 13.67 -14.68 6.32
CA PRO A 58 14.00 -14.41 4.93
C PRO A 58 13.97 -15.70 4.11
N ALA A 59 13.56 -15.60 2.84
CA ALA A 59 13.56 -16.73 1.94
C ALA A 59 14.98 -17.33 1.80
N PRO A 60 15.11 -18.66 1.74
CA PRO A 60 16.41 -19.34 1.73
C PRO A 60 17.23 -19.10 0.45
N VAL A 61 16.64 -18.52 -0.59
CA VAL A 61 17.31 -18.22 -1.86
C VAL A 61 17.62 -16.73 -1.93
N PRO A 62 18.90 -16.33 -1.87
CA PRO A 62 19.26 -14.92 -1.97
C PRO A 62 18.90 -14.37 -3.36
N PRO A 63 18.33 -13.16 -3.45
CA PRO A 63 17.92 -12.58 -4.72
C PRO A 63 19.13 -12.25 -5.61
N PRO A 64 18.95 -12.23 -6.95
CA PRO A 64 19.96 -11.70 -7.86
C PRO A 64 20.29 -10.23 -7.49
N ARG A 65 21.58 -9.91 -7.37
CA ARG A 65 22.13 -8.70 -6.71
C ARG A 65 21.82 -7.34 -7.37
N THR A 66 20.88 -7.22 -8.31
CA THR A 66 20.79 -6.05 -9.19
C THR A 66 19.42 -5.40 -9.36
N THR A 67 18.37 -5.88 -8.69
CA THR A 67 17.01 -5.34 -8.89
C THR A 67 16.42 -4.78 -7.60
N THR A 68 15.77 -3.62 -7.71
CA THR A 68 14.84 -3.11 -6.70
C THR A 68 13.86 -4.22 -6.30
N ALA A 69 13.53 -4.32 -5.00
CA ALA A 69 12.53 -5.28 -4.54
C ALA A 69 11.25 -5.12 -5.37
N SER A 70 10.76 -6.22 -5.95
CA SER A 70 9.54 -6.14 -6.76
C SER A 70 8.36 -5.85 -5.85
N VAL A 71 7.30 -5.22 -6.39
CA VAL A 71 6.04 -5.01 -5.66
C VAL A 71 5.52 -6.33 -5.08
N LYS A 72 5.72 -7.43 -5.80
CA LYS A 72 5.34 -8.78 -5.35
C LYS A 72 6.13 -9.20 -4.11
N ASP A 73 7.44 -8.99 -4.08
CA ASP A 73 8.29 -9.35 -2.94
C ASP A 73 7.91 -8.55 -1.70
N VAL A 74 7.60 -7.26 -1.87
CA VAL A 74 7.12 -6.39 -0.79
C VAL A 74 5.79 -6.89 -0.25
N ALA A 75 4.83 -7.17 -1.13
CA ALA A 75 3.51 -7.66 -0.72
C ALA A 75 3.58 -9.02 0.00
N VAL A 76 4.40 -9.96 -0.49
CA VAL A 76 4.61 -11.28 0.14
C VAL A 76 5.25 -11.12 1.52
N SER A 77 6.29 -10.28 1.64
CA SER A 77 6.98 -10.06 2.92
C SER A 77 6.06 -9.43 3.96
N LEU A 78 5.24 -8.47 3.55
CA LEU A 78 4.24 -7.83 4.43
C LEU A 78 3.13 -8.79 4.84
N ALA A 79 2.69 -9.68 3.95
CA ALA A 79 1.73 -10.73 4.29
C ALA A 79 2.31 -11.70 5.32
N ALA A 80 3.55 -12.16 5.11
CA ALA A 80 4.25 -13.01 6.08
C ALA A 80 4.44 -12.33 7.43
N ALA A 81 4.79 -11.03 7.45
CA ALA A 81 4.92 -10.25 8.66
C ALA A 81 3.58 -10.14 9.42
N GLN A 82 2.50 -9.84 8.71
CA GLN A 82 1.15 -9.77 9.28
C GLN A 82 0.72 -11.12 9.88
N ASP A 83 0.98 -12.23 9.20
CA ASP A 83 0.60 -13.57 9.68
C ASP A 83 1.46 -14.04 10.88
N SER A 84 2.62 -13.42 11.10
CA SER A 84 3.60 -13.80 12.13
C SER A 84 3.61 -12.87 13.35
N ILE A 85 2.97 -11.71 13.29
CA ILE A 85 3.17 -10.65 14.29
C ILE A 85 2.65 -11.00 15.69
N ASP A 86 1.59 -11.80 15.74
CA ASP A 86 0.94 -12.21 17.00
C ASP A 86 1.40 -13.60 17.47
N THR A 87 2.44 -14.17 16.86
CA THR A 87 2.95 -15.51 17.18
C THR A 87 4.34 -15.45 17.82
N ALA A 88 4.74 -16.51 18.52
CA ALA A 88 6.05 -16.59 19.13
C ALA A 88 7.14 -16.66 18.05
N GLN A 89 8.10 -15.73 18.09
CA GLN A 89 9.20 -15.65 17.14
C GLN A 89 10.54 -16.03 17.79
N PRO A 90 11.41 -16.78 17.09
CA PRO A 90 12.76 -17.06 17.59
C PRO A 90 13.58 -15.77 17.69
N GLU A 91 14.53 -15.72 18.62
CA GLU A 91 15.46 -14.59 18.69
C GLU A 91 16.36 -14.55 17.44
N GLY A 92 16.65 -13.33 16.96
CA GLY A 92 17.54 -13.11 15.84
C GLY A 92 17.10 -11.98 14.90
N PRO A 93 17.85 -11.76 13.80
CA PRO A 93 17.64 -10.62 12.91
C PRO A 93 16.23 -10.54 12.31
N ALA A 94 15.63 -11.69 11.95
CA ALA A 94 14.28 -11.71 11.39
C ALA A 94 13.21 -11.19 12.36
N LYS A 95 13.38 -11.43 13.66
CA LYS A 95 12.48 -10.89 14.70
C LYS A 95 12.65 -9.37 14.81
N GLU A 96 13.86 -8.86 14.72
CA GLU A 96 14.12 -7.40 14.70
C GLU A 96 13.51 -6.74 13.46
N ASP A 97 13.61 -7.38 12.29
CA ASP A 97 12.97 -6.92 11.06
C ASP A 97 11.45 -6.90 11.21
N LEU A 98 10.86 -7.95 11.79
CA LEU A 98 9.42 -8.02 12.07
C LEU A 98 8.94 -6.85 12.95
N VAL A 99 9.72 -6.44 13.93
CA VAL A 99 9.42 -5.26 14.77
C VAL A 99 9.41 -3.98 13.92
N LEU A 100 10.33 -3.83 12.97
CA LEU A 100 10.30 -2.69 12.03
C LEU A 100 9.04 -2.72 11.15
N PHE A 101 8.67 -3.89 10.61
CA PHE A 101 7.43 -4.05 9.85
C PHE A 101 6.19 -3.73 10.68
N LYS A 102 6.16 -4.11 11.96
CA LYS A 102 5.08 -3.75 12.89
C LYS A 102 4.94 -2.23 13.04
N HIS A 103 6.05 -1.53 13.27
CA HIS A 103 6.01 -0.06 13.40
C HIS A 103 5.62 0.63 12.10
N LEU A 104 6.01 0.10 10.94
CA LEU A 104 5.50 0.57 9.65
C LEU A 104 3.97 0.42 9.59
N TRP A 105 3.43 -0.72 9.97
CA TRP A 105 1.99 -0.95 10.01
C TRP A 105 1.26 0.00 10.98
N GLU A 106 1.73 0.14 12.22
CA GLU A 106 1.15 1.07 13.21
C GLU A 106 1.14 2.53 12.70
N THR A 107 2.24 2.94 12.06
CA THR A 107 2.34 4.28 11.46
C THR A 107 1.40 4.42 10.26
N THR A 108 1.24 3.36 9.46
CA THR A 108 0.31 3.33 8.31
C THR A 108 -1.13 3.57 8.78
N ILE A 109 -1.58 2.87 9.82
CA ILE A 109 -2.92 3.07 10.38
C ILE A 109 -3.08 4.49 10.91
N THR A 110 -2.08 5.01 11.62
CA THR A 110 -2.10 6.40 12.11
C THR A 110 -2.29 7.41 10.97
N ILE A 111 -1.60 7.22 9.84
CA ILE A 111 -1.76 8.07 8.66
C ILE A 111 -3.13 7.92 8.04
N LEU A 112 -3.60 6.68 7.82
CA LEU A 112 -4.91 6.44 7.23
C LEU A 112 -6.02 7.11 8.04
N GLU A 113 -6.01 6.95 9.36
CA GLU A 113 -7.00 7.59 10.23
C GLU A 113 -6.93 9.12 10.14
N LYS A 114 -5.73 9.71 10.17
CA LYS A 114 -5.58 11.17 10.00
C LYS A 114 -6.07 11.68 8.65
N LEU A 115 -5.81 10.94 7.57
CA LEU A 115 -6.27 11.30 6.23
C LEU A 115 -7.79 11.21 6.10
N LEU A 116 -8.38 10.18 6.70
CA LEU A 116 -9.82 9.94 6.69
C LEU A 116 -10.59 10.93 7.56
N ASP A 117 -10.05 11.29 8.73
CA ASP A 117 -10.67 12.26 9.64
C ASP A 117 -10.52 13.70 9.14
N GLY A 118 -9.47 13.98 8.35
CA GLY A 118 -9.27 15.30 7.74
C GLY A 118 -10.31 15.65 6.66
N GLY A 119 -10.92 14.64 6.02
CA GLY A 119 -11.96 14.86 5.00
C GLY A 119 -11.49 15.60 3.75
N GLU A 120 -10.17 15.67 3.52
CA GLU A 120 -9.56 16.42 2.41
C GLU A 120 -9.59 15.68 1.07
N LEU A 121 -9.90 14.38 1.09
CA LEU A 121 -10.00 13.56 -0.11
C LEU A 121 -11.30 13.87 -0.85
N ASP A 122 -11.19 14.09 -2.16
CA ASP A 122 -12.37 14.11 -3.01
C ASP A 122 -13.03 12.72 -3.01
N GLN A 123 -14.32 12.71 -3.36
CA GLN A 123 -15.16 11.52 -3.26
C GLN A 123 -14.69 10.36 -4.13
N GLU A 124 -14.09 10.63 -5.30
CA GLU A 124 -13.57 9.60 -6.18
C GLU A 124 -12.29 8.99 -5.59
N SER A 125 -11.35 9.83 -5.14
CA SER A 125 -10.11 9.37 -4.48
C SER A 125 -10.39 8.58 -3.19
N PHE A 126 -11.34 9.04 -2.38
CA PHE A 126 -11.83 8.32 -1.21
C PHE A 126 -12.40 6.95 -1.61
N GLY A 127 -13.32 6.92 -2.56
CA GLY A 127 -14.00 5.69 -2.96
C GLY A 127 -13.04 4.65 -3.55
N TRP A 128 -12.13 5.03 -4.44
CA TRP A 128 -11.12 4.12 -4.98
C TRP A 128 -10.17 3.62 -3.90
N GLY A 129 -9.79 4.47 -2.94
CA GLY A 129 -8.96 4.03 -1.82
C GLY A 129 -9.66 3.01 -0.92
N ILE A 130 -10.93 3.25 -0.57
CA ILE A 130 -11.74 2.26 0.18
C ILE A 130 -11.90 0.95 -0.60
N TYR A 131 -12.12 1.01 -1.92
CA TYR A 131 -12.17 -0.19 -2.76
C TYR A 131 -10.83 -0.95 -2.79
N GLY A 132 -9.71 -0.23 -2.81
CA GLY A 132 -8.36 -0.79 -2.69
C GLY A 132 -8.16 -1.51 -1.36
N LEU A 133 -8.54 -0.89 -0.24
CA LEU A 133 -8.52 -1.52 1.09
C LEU A 133 -9.39 -2.78 1.13
N ALA A 134 -10.61 -2.72 0.58
CA ALA A 134 -11.54 -3.85 0.49
C ALA A 134 -11.04 -4.99 -0.41
N SER A 135 -10.06 -4.72 -1.29
CA SER A 135 -9.41 -5.74 -2.11
C SER A 135 -8.39 -6.56 -1.32
N GLY A 136 -7.85 -6.00 -0.25
CA GLY A 136 -7.01 -6.70 0.71
C GLY A 136 -7.76 -7.29 1.90
N TYR A 137 -9.09 -7.33 1.89
CA TYR A 137 -9.86 -7.79 3.04
C TYR A 137 -9.72 -9.30 3.27
N MET A 138 -9.31 -9.67 4.49
CA MET A 138 -9.21 -11.03 5.00
C MET A 138 -10.46 -11.32 5.80
N GLN A 139 -11.29 -12.23 5.30
CA GLN A 139 -12.52 -12.61 5.97
C GLN A 139 -12.21 -13.32 7.30
N PRO A 140 -12.69 -12.83 8.45
CA PRO A 140 -12.52 -13.51 9.73
C PRO A 140 -13.22 -14.87 9.71
N PRO A 141 -12.59 -15.92 10.28
CA PRO A 141 -13.17 -17.27 10.28
C PRO A 141 -14.47 -17.36 11.09
N ALA A 142 -14.69 -16.46 12.05
CA ALA A 142 -15.86 -16.44 12.92
C ALA A 142 -17.03 -15.60 12.39
N ASN A 143 -16.88 -14.95 11.22
CA ASN A 143 -17.94 -14.07 10.73
C ASN A 143 -19.10 -14.87 10.13
N ASN A 144 -20.32 -14.52 10.57
CA ASN A 144 -21.56 -15.04 10.02
C ASN A 144 -21.57 -14.85 8.49
N VAL A 145 -21.98 -15.88 7.75
CA VAL A 145 -22.15 -15.85 6.28
C VAL A 145 -22.92 -14.61 5.83
N ALA A 146 -23.91 -14.17 6.61
CA ALA A 146 -24.67 -12.95 6.36
C ALA A 146 -23.79 -11.68 6.31
N THR A 147 -22.88 -11.50 7.27
CA THR A 147 -21.95 -10.35 7.31
C THR A 147 -21.00 -10.34 6.13
N CYS A 148 -20.55 -11.53 5.72
CA CYS A 148 -19.63 -11.70 4.59
C CYS A 148 -20.32 -11.37 3.25
N ASN A 149 -21.59 -11.75 3.11
CA ASN A 149 -22.41 -11.38 1.98
C ASN A 149 -22.66 -9.86 1.92
N LEU A 150 -22.89 -9.21 3.07
CA LEU A 150 -23.05 -7.76 3.14
C LEU A 150 -21.78 -7.00 2.75
N PHE A 151 -20.61 -7.41 3.27
CA PHE A 151 -19.34 -6.80 2.89
C PHE A 151 -19.10 -6.89 1.38
N SER A 152 -19.30 -8.08 0.81
CA SER A 152 -19.14 -8.34 -0.63
C SER A 152 -20.12 -7.50 -1.46
N LEU A 153 -21.37 -7.37 -1.00
CA LEU A 153 -22.38 -6.54 -1.63
C LEU A 153 -22.00 -5.06 -1.63
N HIS A 154 -21.53 -4.52 -0.49
CA HIS A 154 -21.10 -3.13 -0.39
C HIS A 154 -19.88 -2.85 -1.27
N LYS A 155 -18.90 -3.76 -1.29
CA LYS A 155 -17.73 -3.68 -2.18
C LYS A 155 -18.15 -3.66 -3.66
N HIS A 156 -19.09 -4.52 -4.05
CA HIS A 156 -19.59 -4.56 -5.43
C HIS A 156 -20.33 -3.27 -5.81
N ARG A 157 -21.23 -2.79 -4.95
CA ARG A 157 -21.96 -1.53 -5.18
C ARG A 157 -21.01 -0.34 -5.28
N LEU A 158 -19.98 -0.28 -4.43
CA LEU A 158 -18.94 0.75 -4.50
C LEU A 158 -18.24 0.73 -5.85
N TYR A 159 -17.82 -0.45 -6.33
CA TYR A 159 -17.18 -0.59 -7.64
C TYR A 159 -18.08 -0.11 -8.79
N VAL A 160 -19.34 -0.54 -8.81
CA VAL A 160 -20.31 -0.14 -9.85
C VAL A 160 -20.51 1.38 -9.84
N ALA A 161 -20.62 1.98 -8.65
CA ALA A 161 -20.75 3.42 -8.50
C ALA A 161 -19.50 4.16 -9.01
N LEU A 162 -18.30 3.71 -8.63
CA LEU A 162 -17.04 4.28 -9.09
C LEU A 162 -16.86 4.18 -10.61
N ALA A 163 -17.18 3.03 -11.19
CA ALA A 163 -17.10 2.81 -12.64
C ALA A 163 -18.06 3.71 -13.44
N SER A 164 -19.10 4.24 -12.80
CA SER A 164 -20.06 5.16 -13.42
C SER A 164 -19.67 6.64 -13.29
N LEU A 165 -18.63 6.97 -12.52
CA LEU A 165 -18.09 8.32 -12.46
C LEU A 165 -17.21 8.60 -13.70
N PRO A 166 -17.20 9.84 -14.20
CA PRO A 166 -16.29 10.24 -15.27
C PRO A 166 -14.86 10.23 -14.73
N SER A 167 -14.13 9.15 -15.02
CA SER A 167 -12.74 8.97 -14.58
C SER A 167 -11.86 10.17 -14.98
N MET A 168 -11.00 10.60 -14.06
CA MET A 168 -10.00 11.65 -14.31
C MET A 168 -8.99 11.29 -15.42
N ASP A 169 -8.76 10.01 -15.75
CA ASP A 169 -7.89 9.56 -16.86
C ASP A 169 -8.59 9.56 -18.23
N SER A 170 -9.50 10.51 -18.43
CA SER A 170 -10.25 10.67 -19.68
C SER A 170 -9.39 10.98 -20.91
N PHE A 171 -8.09 11.29 -20.75
CA PHE A 171 -7.13 11.37 -21.85
C PHE A 171 -6.89 10.03 -22.56
N ALA A 172 -6.97 8.89 -21.85
CA ALA A 172 -6.77 7.57 -22.47
C ALA A 172 -8.03 7.06 -23.21
N ARG A 173 -9.22 7.54 -22.84
CA ARG A 173 -10.50 7.15 -23.48
C ARG A 173 -10.91 8.04 -24.66
N GLN A 174 -10.14 9.09 -24.97
CA GLN A 174 -10.49 10.06 -26.01
C GLN A 174 -10.29 9.59 -27.45
N ARG A 175 -9.69 8.42 -27.70
CA ARG A 175 -9.55 7.91 -29.10
C ARG A 175 -10.84 7.37 -29.73
N ASN A 176 -11.93 7.22 -28.98
CA ASN A 176 -13.23 6.75 -29.49
C ASN A 176 -14.39 7.74 -29.22
N LYS A 177 -14.16 9.05 -29.40
CA LYS A 177 -15.18 10.10 -29.20
C LYS A 177 -15.54 10.83 -30.48
N TYR A 178 -15.98 10.08 -31.48
CA TYR A 178 -17.09 10.52 -32.33
C TYR A 178 -18.12 9.40 -32.25
N VAL A 179 -19.40 9.77 -32.11
CA VAL A 179 -20.56 8.88 -31.90
C VAL A 179 -20.99 8.75 -30.42
N VAL A 180 -21.94 9.63 -30.07
CA VAL A 180 -23.12 9.40 -29.19
C VAL A 180 -23.07 9.89 -27.73
N SER A 181 -23.89 10.94 -27.52
CA SER A 181 -24.69 11.30 -26.34
C SER A 181 -24.02 12.07 -25.19
N GLU A 182 -23.87 13.37 -25.41
CA GLU A 182 -23.98 14.41 -24.37
C GLU A 182 -25.37 14.36 -23.72
N LYS A 183 -25.52 13.51 -22.71
CA LYS A 183 -26.43 13.68 -21.57
C LYS A 183 -26.11 12.56 -20.59
N THR A 184 -24.87 12.56 -20.06
CA THR A 184 -24.60 11.86 -18.81
C THR A 184 -25.56 12.45 -17.78
N ASN A 185 -26.64 11.73 -17.49
CA ASN A 185 -27.76 12.23 -16.70
C ASN A 185 -27.22 12.71 -15.34
N ILE A 186 -27.34 13.99 -15.02
CA ILE A 186 -26.85 14.56 -13.74
C ILE A 186 -27.38 13.72 -12.57
N GLN A 187 -28.59 13.17 -12.69
CA GLN A 187 -29.18 12.27 -11.70
C GLN A 187 -28.38 10.97 -11.52
N SER A 188 -27.82 10.39 -12.59
CA SER A 188 -27.00 9.18 -12.49
C SER A 188 -25.66 9.48 -11.81
N LEU A 189 -25.05 10.63 -12.07
CA LEU A 189 -23.82 11.06 -11.39
C LEU A 189 -24.05 11.37 -9.91
N VAL A 190 -25.14 12.05 -9.57
CA VAL A 190 -25.52 12.32 -8.18
C VAL A 190 -25.78 11.00 -7.44
N LYS A 191 -26.48 10.05 -8.08
CA LYS A 191 -26.72 8.72 -7.54
C LYS A 191 -25.41 7.96 -7.33
N ALA A 192 -24.51 7.96 -8.32
CA ALA A 192 -23.21 7.32 -8.24
C ALA A 192 -22.37 7.87 -7.07
N ARG A 193 -22.25 9.19 -6.97
CA ARG A 193 -21.58 9.85 -5.84
C ARG A 193 -22.20 9.42 -4.51
N ARG A 194 -23.52 9.51 -4.38
CA ARG A 194 -24.20 9.06 -3.15
C ARG A 194 -23.87 7.62 -2.79
N GLU A 195 -23.86 6.71 -3.76
CA GLU A 195 -23.49 5.30 -3.56
C GLU A 195 -22.02 5.13 -3.15
N VAL A 196 -21.09 5.91 -3.72
CA VAL A 196 -19.68 5.93 -3.29
C VAL A 196 -19.57 6.36 -1.83
N HIS A 197 -20.28 7.43 -1.44
CA HIS A 197 -20.27 7.90 -0.05
C HIS A 197 -20.84 6.84 0.90
N ILE A 198 -22.01 6.27 0.60
CA ILE A 198 -22.67 5.29 1.47
C ILE A 198 -21.83 4.02 1.58
N CYS A 199 -21.50 3.37 0.45
CA CYS A 199 -20.78 2.10 0.48
C CYS A 199 -19.35 2.28 0.98
N GLY A 200 -18.69 3.39 0.64
CA GLY A 200 -17.37 3.71 1.17
C GLY A 200 -17.35 3.85 2.69
N ASN A 201 -18.32 4.58 3.26
CA ASN A 201 -18.41 4.73 4.72
C ASN A 201 -18.80 3.44 5.43
N LEU A 202 -19.71 2.63 4.87
CA LEU A 202 -20.07 1.33 5.46
C LEU A 202 -18.86 0.37 5.52
N LEU A 203 -18.07 0.31 4.45
CA LEU A 203 -16.85 -0.49 4.43
C LEU A 203 -15.80 0.07 5.39
N LEU A 204 -15.63 1.39 5.45
CA LEU A 204 -14.73 2.03 6.41
C LEU A 204 -15.10 1.74 7.85
N GLN A 205 -16.40 1.82 8.19
CA GLN A 205 -16.90 1.46 9.50
C GLN A 205 -16.56 0.01 9.86
N GLN A 206 -16.71 -0.92 8.91
CA GLN A 206 -16.30 -2.32 9.12
C GLN A 206 -14.80 -2.43 9.42
N PHE A 207 -13.94 -1.76 8.64
CA PHE A 207 -12.49 -1.79 8.90
C PHE A 207 -12.13 -1.27 10.29
N ARG A 208 -12.76 -0.15 10.71
CA ARG A 208 -12.55 0.42 12.05
C ARG A 208 -13.07 -0.49 13.17
N GLN A 209 -14.24 -1.10 12.99
CA GLN A 209 -14.79 -2.07 13.96
C GLN A 209 -13.87 -3.27 14.16
N GLU A 210 -13.24 -3.74 13.09
CA GLU A 210 -12.28 -4.86 13.12
C GLU A 210 -10.83 -4.40 13.39
N SER A 211 -10.65 -3.14 13.82
CA SER A 211 -9.34 -2.55 14.16
C SER A 211 -8.28 -2.71 13.05
N TRP A 212 -8.71 -2.64 11.79
CA TRP A 212 -7.88 -2.80 10.59
C TRP A 212 -7.17 -4.15 10.43
N ARG A 213 -7.35 -5.08 11.38
CA ARG A 213 -6.66 -6.39 11.39
C ARG A 213 -6.98 -7.21 10.15
N CYS A 214 -8.18 -7.02 9.61
CA CYS A 214 -8.66 -7.72 8.44
C CYS A 214 -8.22 -7.10 7.12
N VAL A 215 -7.39 -6.05 7.11
CA VAL A 215 -6.84 -5.49 5.87
C VAL A 215 -5.41 -5.99 5.69
N ARG A 216 -5.11 -6.57 4.53
CA ARG A 216 -3.74 -6.96 4.16
C ARG A 216 -2.82 -5.73 4.18
N TRP A 217 -1.70 -5.82 4.90
CA TRP A 217 -0.79 -4.69 5.15
C TRP A 217 -0.37 -3.93 3.89
N TRP A 218 -0.03 -4.66 2.82
CA TRP A 218 0.33 -4.06 1.53
C TRP A 218 -0.74 -3.10 0.98
N HIS A 219 -2.03 -3.47 1.05
CA HIS A 219 -3.10 -2.64 0.52
C HIS A 219 -3.24 -1.35 1.33
N ALA A 220 -3.16 -1.43 2.66
CA ALA A 220 -3.21 -0.25 3.50
C ALA A 220 -2.02 0.70 3.24
N ILE A 221 -0.82 0.15 3.13
CA ILE A 221 0.40 0.91 2.84
C ILE A 221 0.30 1.60 1.47
N ALA A 222 -0.12 0.87 0.43
CA ALA A 222 -0.26 1.43 -0.91
C ALA A 222 -1.32 2.55 -0.97
N ILE A 223 -2.43 2.39 -0.26
CA ILE A 223 -3.46 3.44 -0.17
C ILE A 223 -2.98 4.65 0.65
N ALA A 224 -2.29 4.42 1.78
CA ALA A 224 -1.72 5.50 2.57
C ALA A 224 -0.70 6.32 1.77
N GLU A 225 0.20 5.64 1.05
CA GLU A 225 1.16 6.28 0.15
C GLU A 225 0.44 7.09 -0.93
N ARG A 226 -0.55 6.49 -1.61
CA ARG A 226 -1.28 7.13 -2.70
C ARG A 226 -2.07 8.36 -2.24
N TRP A 227 -2.80 8.28 -1.13
CA TRP A 227 -3.54 9.43 -0.60
C TRP A 227 -2.61 10.53 -0.10
N THR A 228 -1.50 10.17 0.52
CA THR A 228 -0.49 11.15 0.95
C THR A 228 0.13 11.88 -0.25
N GLU A 229 0.37 11.16 -1.35
CA GLU A 229 0.80 11.74 -2.62
C GLU A 229 -0.23 12.71 -3.20
N LEU A 230 -1.50 12.31 -3.26
CA LEU A 230 -2.57 13.14 -3.83
C LEU A 230 -2.74 14.47 -3.08
N LEU A 231 -2.49 14.48 -1.76
CA LEU A 231 -2.55 15.69 -0.94
C LEU A 231 -1.24 16.50 -0.95
N GLY A 232 -0.24 16.12 -1.73
CA GLY A 232 1.04 16.83 -1.81
C GLY A 232 1.87 16.78 -0.51
N ARG A 233 1.66 15.76 0.32
CA ARG A 233 2.32 15.62 1.65
C ARG A 233 3.57 14.74 1.60
N MET A 234 4.09 14.45 0.42
CA MET A 234 5.29 13.62 0.26
C MET A 234 6.56 14.38 0.69
N PRO A 235 7.50 13.71 1.37
CA PRO A 235 8.84 14.25 1.61
C PRO A 235 9.53 14.67 0.31
N ALA A 236 10.23 15.82 0.33
CA ALA A 236 10.88 16.40 -0.84
C ALA A 236 11.91 15.46 -1.50
N ASP A 237 12.56 14.58 -0.74
CA ASP A 237 13.54 13.61 -1.23
C ASP A 237 12.92 12.49 -2.10
N LEU A 238 11.62 12.25 -1.99
CA LEU A 238 10.89 11.23 -2.75
C LEU A 238 10.32 11.75 -4.07
N HIS A 239 9.97 13.04 -4.15
CA HIS A 239 9.54 13.70 -5.40
C HIS A 239 10.60 13.57 -6.51
N LEU A 240 11.87 13.78 -6.15
CA LEU A 240 13.02 13.72 -7.06
C LEU A 240 13.25 12.33 -7.69
N ARG A 241 12.81 11.25 -7.03
CA ARG A 241 12.96 9.89 -7.56
C ARG A 241 11.94 9.59 -8.64
N LYS A 242 10.69 10.04 -8.46
CA LYS A 242 9.59 9.77 -9.40
C LYS A 242 9.77 10.51 -10.73
N GLU A 243 10.28 11.75 -10.67
CA GLU A 243 10.61 12.54 -11.86
C GLU A 243 11.75 11.92 -12.68
N ARG A 244 12.77 11.34 -12.03
CA ARG A 244 13.86 10.65 -12.74
C ARG A 244 13.41 9.36 -13.42
N THR A 245 12.46 8.63 -12.84
CA THR A 245 11.89 7.42 -13.48
C THR A 245 11.05 7.77 -14.70
N LEU A 246 10.32 8.89 -14.67
CA LEU A 246 9.53 9.39 -15.80
C LEU A 246 10.40 10.04 -16.89
N SER A 247 11.46 10.76 -16.51
CA SER A 247 12.42 11.38 -17.44
C SER A 247 13.37 10.36 -18.08
N GLY A 248 13.49 9.15 -17.53
CA GLY A 248 14.31 8.05 -18.07
C GLY A 248 13.64 7.27 -19.20
N MET A 249 12.32 7.43 -19.40
CA MET A 249 11.62 6.93 -20.58
C MET A 249 11.81 7.92 -21.74
N LYS A 250 12.95 7.83 -22.44
CA LYS A 250 13.07 8.42 -23.77
C LYS A 250 12.03 7.75 -24.68
N PRO A 251 11.34 8.50 -25.56
CA PRO A 251 10.48 7.89 -26.57
C PRO A 251 11.38 7.11 -27.53
N ASP A 252 11.14 5.80 -27.64
CA ASP A 252 11.79 4.97 -28.65
C ASP A 252 11.53 5.56 -30.04
N GLU A 253 12.59 5.59 -30.81
CA GLU A 253 12.71 6.14 -32.16
C GLU A 253 11.58 5.64 -33.06
N GLN A 254 10.94 6.59 -33.73
CA GLN A 254 10.12 6.32 -34.91
C GLN A 254 11.00 5.70 -35.98
N THR A 255 10.94 4.38 -36.15
CA THR A 255 11.41 3.74 -37.38
C THR A 255 10.33 3.93 -38.44
N VAL A 256 10.53 4.94 -39.28
CA VAL A 256 9.87 5.08 -40.57
C VAL A 256 10.30 3.90 -41.45
N ALA A 257 9.33 3.17 -41.97
CA ALA A 257 9.42 2.41 -43.21
C ALA A 257 8.11 2.59 -43.98
#